data_AF-A0A4R0TXM7-F1
#
_entry.id   AF-A0A4R0TXM7-F1
#
_cell.length_a   1.000
_cell.length_b   1.000
_cell.length_c   1.000
_cell.angle_alpha   90.00
_cell.angle_beta   90.00
_cell.angle_gamma   90.00
#
_symmetry.space_group_name_H-M   'P 1'
#
loop_
_entity.id
_entity.type
_entity.pdbx_description
1 polymer ?
#
loop_
_entity_poly.entity_id
_entity_poly.type
_entity_poly.pdbx_seq_one_letter_code
_entity_poly.pdbx_strand_id
1 'polypeptide(L)'
;MASTTTAKRFHHDLRSLADGYGVLCLIAERKASVMARHSGHGTRSVAPIPLNLGAWQLRQDIDRLVESLATAIGLRYRHMDTVSLLKGIMRYEPRLLNRPDMPAIVELTRQAVIRLDRTLNPPPETKMIGWCPACGFELRCDELELKSGYKACDRCSGEYRIKDIQRASMLRLAVGESRGTAAEISRLLQPWGIDIKSNTISHWGARGLIQPVGMDGERPVFLVWDVWQAHVRKDG
;
A
#
# COMPACT_ATOMS: atom_id res chain seq x y z
N MET A 1 16.48 -4.84 29.21
CA MET A 1 15.98 -3.48 29.48
C MET A 1 16.29 -2.63 28.25
N ALA A 2 15.28 -2.00 27.64
CA ALA A 2 15.50 -1.11 26.50
C ALA A 2 16.26 0.16 26.96
N SER A 3 17.26 0.60 26.20
CA SER A 3 17.97 1.85 26.47
C SER A 3 17.02 3.05 26.38
N THR A 4 17.25 4.10 27.18
CA THR A 4 16.43 5.33 27.21
C THR A 4 16.23 5.96 25.82
N THR A 5 17.22 5.83 24.93
CA THR A 5 17.15 6.28 23.54
C THR A 5 16.15 5.47 22.71
N THR A 6 16.08 4.15 22.91
CA THR A 6 15.12 3.25 22.23
C THR A 6 13.69 3.57 22.63
N ALA A 7 13.44 3.81 23.92
CA ALA A 7 12.12 4.20 24.42
C ALA A 7 11.67 5.54 23.83
N LYS A 8 12.52 6.58 23.88
CA LYS A 8 12.20 7.90 23.29
C LYS A 8 11.90 7.80 21.78
N ARG A 9 12.67 7.00 21.05
CA ARG A 9 12.48 6.79 19.61
C ARG A 9 11.17 6.05 19.32
N PHE A 10 10.87 5.00 20.09
CA PHE A 10 9.63 4.25 19.91
C PHE A 10 8.40 5.12 20.19
N HIS A 11 8.41 5.91 21.26
CA HIS A 11 7.35 6.88 21.54
C HIS A 11 7.15 7.88 20.41
N HIS A 12 8.25 8.42 19.88
CA HIS A 12 8.23 9.32 18.74
C HIS A 12 7.61 8.64 17.51
N ASP A 13 8.01 7.42 17.21
CA ASP A 13 7.49 6.65 16.07
C ASP A 13 5.97 6.40 16.20
N LEU A 14 5.48 6.04 17.40
CA LEU A 14 4.04 5.91 17.66
C LEU A 14 3.28 7.23 17.46
N ARG A 15 3.88 8.36 17.89
CA ARG A 15 3.29 9.69 17.67
C ARG A 15 3.23 10.04 16.18
N SER A 16 4.32 9.81 15.44
CA SER A 16 4.36 10.06 13.99
C SER A 16 3.30 9.24 13.23
N LEU A 17 3.07 7.98 13.63
CA LEU A 17 1.96 7.20 13.08
C LEU A 17 0.61 7.85 13.38
N ALA A 18 0.37 8.25 14.63
CA ALA A 18 -0.92 8.85 15.02
C ALA A 18 -1.21 10.16 14.27
N ASP A 19 -0.20 11.00 14.10
CA ASP A 19 -0.32 12.31 13.45
C ASP A 19 -0.54 12.16 11.93
N GLY A 20 0.16 11.22 11.27
CA GLY A 20 0.06 11.05 9.82
C GLY A 20 -1.05 10.09 9.35
N TYR A 21 -1.59 9.23 10.22
CA TYR A 21 -2.56 8.20 9.82
C TYR A 21 -3.86 8.77 9.23
N GLY A 22 -4.35 9.90 9.75
CA GLY A 22 -5.54 10.56 9.18
C GLY A 22 -5.33 10.99 7.73
N VAL A 23 -4.17 11.58 7.42
CA VAL A 23 -3.81 11.97 6.04
C VAL A 23 -3.61 10.74 5.16
N LEU A 24 -3.00 9.68 5.68
CA LEU A 24 -2.87 8.40 4.98
C LEU A 24 -4.25 7.83 4.62
N CYS A 25 -5.21 7.84 5.54
CA CYS A 25 -6.57 7.42 5.26
C CYS A 25 -7.18 8.26 4.14
N LEU A 26 -7.02 9.58 4.16
CA LEU A 26 -7.50 10.43 3.05
C LEU A 26 -6.85 10.09 1.71
N ILE A 27 -5.57 9.73 1.67
CA ILE A 27 -4.87 9.31 0.44
C ILE A 27 -5.35 7.93 -0.02
N ALA A 28 -5.49 6.98 0.92
CA ALA A 28 -5.97 5.63 0.66
C ALA A 28 -7.45 5.62 0.22
N GLU A 29 -8.26 6.50 0.82
CA GLU A 29 -9.70 6.65 0.59
C GLU A 29 -10.03 7.67 -0.48
N ARG A 30 -9.06 8.44 -1.01
CA ARG A 30 -9.32 9.48 -2.02
C ARG A 30 -10.06 8.81 -3.15
N LYS A 31 -11.38 8.97 -3.14
CA LYS A 31 -12.34 8.45 -4.10
C LYS A 31 -12.04 9.09 -5.44
N ALA A 32 -12.35 8.39 -6.52
CA ALA A 32 -12.65 9.07 -7.76
C ALA A 32 -13.91 9.88 -7.46
N SER A 33 -13.75 11.13 -7.03
CA SER A 33 -14.84 12.10 -7.01
C SER A 33 -15.13 12.50 -8.47
N VAL A 34 -15.58 11.55 -9.27
CA VAL A 34 -16.26 11.76 -10.55
C VAL A 34 -17.29 10.64 -10.67
N MET A 35 -18.55 11.02 -10.42
CA MET A 35 -19.80 10.27 -10.68
C MET A 35 -20.30 9.26 -9.63
N ALA A 36 -20.61 9.78 -8.45
CA ALA A 36 -21.89 9.43 -7.81
C ALA A 36 -22.86 10.60 -8.00
N ARG A 37 -23.43 10.73 -9.21
CA ARG A 37 -24.72 11.40 -9.39
C ARG A 37 -25.74 10.33 -9.72
N HIS A 38 -26.52 10.03 -8.70
CA HIS A 38 -27.73 9.25 -8.62
C HIS A 38 -28.45 8.92 -9.94
N SER A 39 -28.75 7.63 -10.14
CA SER A 39 -30.14 7.19 -10.38
C SER A 39 -30.31 5.69 -10.08
N GLY A 40 -31.25 5.39 -9.19
CA GLY A 40 -32.14 4.22 -9.24
C GLY A 40 -31.58 2.79 -9.07
N HIS A 41 -31.95 2.21 -7.92
CA HIS A 41 -32.20 0.79 -7.67
C HIS A 41 -31.04 -0.11 -7.19
N GLY A 42 -31.33 -0.84 -6.11
CA GLY A 42 -30.36 -1.47 -5.22
C GLY A 42 -29.55 -2.57 -5.89
N THR A 43 -28.26 -2.32 -6.02
CA THR A 43 -27.25 -3.35 -6.25
C THR A 43 -26.22 -3.25 -5.14
N ARG A 44 -25.85 -4.41 -4.56
CA ARG A 44 -24.87 -4.54 -3.47
C ARG A 44 -23.64 -3.69 -3.79
N SER A 45 -23.41 -2.65 -2.98
CA SER A 45 -22.25 -1.77 -3.09
C SER A 45 -20.97 -2.57 -2.81
N VAL A 46 -20.25 -2.92 -3.87
CA VAL A 46 -18.88 -3.42 -3.77
C VAL A 46 -17.97 -2.23 -3.52
N ALA A 47 -17.03 -2.36 -2.58
CA ALA A 47 -16.11 -1.29 -2.23
C ALA A 47 -15.27 -0.87 -3.45
N PRO A 48 -15.24 0.43 -3.81
CA PRO A 48 -14.45 0.92 -4.94
C PRO A 48 -12.95 0.69 -4.71
N ILE A 49 -12.21 0.50 -5.80
CA ILE A 49 -10.75 0.30 -5.79
C ILE A 49 -10.05 1.49 -5.12
N PRO A 50 -9.01 1.27 -4.30
CA PRO A 50 -8.20 2.36 -3.78
C PRO A 50 -7.40 3.03 -4.91
N LEU A 51 -7.51 4.35 -5.07
CA LEU A 51 -6.76 5.12 -6.07
C LEU A 51 -5.25 5.18 -5.79
N ASN A 52 -4.84 4.96 -4.54
CA ASN A 52 -3.45 4.79 -4.15
C ASN A 52 -3.29 3.47 -3.38
N LEU A 53 -2.97 2.40 -4.11
CA LEU A 53 -2.77 1.07 -3.53
C LEU A 53 -1.64 1.01 -2.51
N GLY A 54 -0.60 1.81 -2.70
CA GLY A 54 0.52 1.88 -1.76
C GLY A 54 0.06 2.41 -0.41
N ALA A 55 -0.71 3.52 -0.43
CA ALA A 55 -1.33 4.10 0.75
C ALA A 55 -2.37 3.18 1.39
N TRP A 56 -3.19 2.48 0.60
CA TRP A 56 -4.16 1.52 1.12
C TRP A 56 -3.50 0.33 1.79
N GLN A 57 -2.48 -0.26 1.17
CA GLN A 57 -1.73 -1.37 1.76
C GLN A 57 -1.03 -0.92 3.05
N LEU A 58 -0.41 0.27 3.04
CA LEU A 58 0.22 0.82 4.23
C LEU A 58 -0.79 1.04 5.36
N ARG A 59 -2.00 1.53 5.05
CA ARG A 59 -3.07 1.65 6.04
C ARG A 59 -3.40 0.30 6.66
N GLN A 60 -3.62 -0.73 5.85
CA GLN A 60 -3.90 -2.09 6.33
C GLN A 60 -2.76 -2.67 7.18
N ASP A 61 -1.51 -2.41 6.80
CA ASP A 61 -0.34 -2.86 7.55
C ASP A 61 -0.23 -2.14 8.92
N ILE A 62 -0.52 -0.84 8.96
CA ILE A 62 -0.56 -0.06 10.21
C ILE A 62 -1.70 -0.55 11.11
N ASP A 63 -2.89 -0.79 10.56
CA ASP A 63 -4.04 -1.30 11.32
C ASP A 63 -3.70 -2.61 12.03
N ARG A 64 -3.16 -3.59 11.29
CA ARG A 64 -2.74 -4.88 11.85
C ARG A 64 -1.64 -4.76 12.89
N LEU A 65 -0.65 -3.88 12.65
CA LEU A 65 0.42 -3.61 13.61
C LEU A 65 -0.16 -3.05 14.92
N VAL A 66 -1.04 -2.06 14.83
CA VAL A 66 -1.65 -1.40 15.99
C VAL A 66 -2.55 -2.35 16.76
N GLU A 67 -3.36 -3.17 16.09
CA GLU A 67 -4.18 -4.22 16.73
C GLU A 67 -3.30 -5.24 17.46
N SER A 68 -2.20 -5.67 16.83
CA SER A 68 -1.26 -6.61 17.45
C SER A 68 -0.62 -6.01 18.71
N LEU A 69 -0.23 -4.73 18.67
CA LEU A 69 0.33 -4.02 19.81
C LEU A 69 -0.68 -3.82 20.94
N ALA A 70 -1.92 -3.44 20.60
CA ALA A 70 -3.01 -3.26 21.55
C ALA A 70 -3.35 -4.60 22.25
N THR A 71 -3.37 -5.70 21.50
CA THR A 71 -3.51 -7.05 22.03
C THR A 71 -2.35 -7.41 22.96
N ALA A 72 -1.10 -7.13 22.55
CA ALA A 72 0.10 -7.45 23.31
C ALA A 72 0.20 -6.76 24.68
N ILE A 73 -0.43 -5.58 24.85
CA ILE A 73 -0.52 -4.86 26.13
C ILE A 73 -1.79 -5.16 26.93
N GLY A 74 -2.68 -6.00 26.39
CA GLY A 74 -3.96 -6.35 26.99
C GLY A 74 -4.96 -5.18 26.99
N LEU A 75 -4.86 -4.25 26.03
CA LEU A 75 -5.82 -3.17 25.92
C LEU A 75 -7.17 -3.76 25.51
N ARG A 76 -8.24 -3.41 26.23
CA ARG A 76 -9.60 -3.74 25.80
C ARG A 76 -10.08 -2.64 24.87
N TYR A 77 -10.15 -2.92 23.58
CA TYR A 77 -10.64 -1.99 22.59
C TYR A 77 -11.77 -2.62 21.78
N ARG A 78 -13.00 -2.23 22.10
CA ARG A 78 -14.15 -2.54 21.26
C ARG A 78 -14.54 -1.24 20.57
N HIS A 79 -14.53 -1.23 19.24
CA HIS A 79 -14.91 -0.07 18.41
C HIS A 79 -14.00 1.17 18.50
N MET A 80 -12.73 1.02 18.90
CA MET A 80 -11.77 2.12 18.82
C MET A 80 -11.12 2.17 17.43
N ASP A 81 -10.97 3.37 16.87
CA ASP A 81 -10.20 3.58 15.65
C ASP A 81 -8.68 3.52 15.91
N THR A 82 -7.90 3.34 14.84
CA THR A 82 -6.44 3.17 14.90
C THR A 82 -5.71 4.32 15.61
N VAL A 83 -6.17 5.58 15.47
CA VAL A 83 -5.55 6.73 16.15
C VAL A 83 -5.80 6.66 17.65
N SER A 84 -7.02 6.31 18.04
CA SER A 84 -7.37 6.08 19.45
C SER A 84 -6.57 4.93 20.07
N LEU A 85 -6.35 3.84 19.31
CA LEU A 85 -5.49 2.74 19.74
C LEU A 85 -4.03 3.16 19.93
N LEU A 86 -3.47 3.91 18.98
CA LEU A 86 -2.11 4.44 19.08
C LEU A 86 -1.92 5.29 20.35
N LYS A 87 -2.88 6.19 20.65
CA LYS A 87 -2.86 6.98 21.91
C LYS A 87 -2.94 6.09 23.15
N GLY A 88 -3.75 5.04 23.11
CA GLY A 88 -3.83 4.04 24.17
C GLY A 88 -2.50 3.31 24.37
N ILE A 89 -1.87 2.87 23.29
CA ILE A 89 -0.56 2.20 23.30
C ILE A 89 0.51 3.11 23.88
N MET A 90 0.56 4.39 23.48
CA MET A 90 1.51 5.37 24.03
C MET A 90 1.37 5.54 25.55
N ARG A 91 0.14 5.45 26.09
CA ARG A 91 -0.10 5.53 27.55
C ARG A 91 0.46 4.31 28.30
N TYR A 92 0.46 3.13 27.67
CA TYR A 92 0.92 1.88 28.26
C TYR A 92 2.24 1.37 27.67
N GLU A 93 2.99 2.24 26.98
CA GLU A 93 4.26 1.96 26.34
C GLU A 93 5.28 1.25 27.27
N PRO A 94 5.41 1.59 28.57
CA PRO A 94 6.33 0.88 29.46
C PRO A 94 6.09 -0.64 29.55
N ARG A 95 4.87 -1.11 29.27
CA ARG A 95 4.56 -2.55 29.23
C ARG A 95 5.15 -3.25 28.01
N LEU A 96 5.27 -2.54 26.87
CA LEU A 96 5.90 -3.05 25.66
C LEU A 96 7.42 -3.11 25.82
N LEU A 97 8.02 -2.08 26.43
CA LEU A 97 9.48 -1.97 26.58
C LEU A 97 10.13 -3.11 27.37
N ASN A 98 9.34 -3.83 28.17
CA ASN A 98 9.81 -4.97 28.96
C ASN A 98 9.62 -6.32 28.27
N ARG A 99 9.03 -6.35 27.07
CA ARG A 99 8.80 -7.61 26.35
C ARG A 99 10.06 -8.12 25.65
N PRO A 100 10.21 -9.45 25.51
CA PRO A 100 11.36 -10.03 24.80
C PRO A 100 11.37 -9.71 23.30
N ASP A 101 10.21 -9.52 22.67
CA ASP A 101 10.04 -9.20 21.26
C ASP A 101 10.13 -7.69 20.95
N MET A 102 10.47 -6.86 21.94
CA MET A 102 10.55 -5.40 21.77
C MET A 102 11.45 -4.95 20.60
N PRO A 103 12.63 -5.55 20.34
CA PRO A 103 13.45 -5.14 19.19
C PRO A 103 12.71 -5.27 17.85
N ALA A 104 11.92 -6.33 17.68
CA ALA A 104 11.13 -6.54 16.47
C ALA A 104 9.97 -5.55 16.39
N ILE A 105 9.30 -5.27 17.51
CA ILE A 105 8.22 -4.27 17.59
C ILE A 105 8.74 -2.89 17.18
N VAL A 106 9.86 -2.44 17.77
CA VAL A 106 10.48 -1.14 17.44
C VAL A 106 10.80 -1.07 15.95
N GLU A 107 11.37 -2.13 15.39
CA GLU A 107 11.73 -2.15 13.98
C GLU A 107 10.50 -2.10 13.05
N LEU A 108 9.45 -2.86 13.36
CA LEU A 108 8.20 -2.86 12.60
C LEU A 108 7.50 -1.50 12.65
N THR A 109 7.41 -0.88 13.83
CA THR A 109 6.85 0.47 14.00
C THR A 109 7.66 1.50 13.23
N ARG A 110 8.99 1.41 13.30
CA ARG A 110 9.88 2.30 12.54
C ARG A 110 9.74 2.13 11.03
N GLN A 111 9.57 0.89 10.54
CA GLN A 111 9.27 0.66 9.13
C GLN A 111 7.96 1.34 8.74
N ALA A 112 6.91 1.19 9.53
CA ALA A 112 5.63 1.83 9.27
C ALA A 112 5.75 3.37 9.20
N VAL A 113 6.52 3.99 10.09
CA VAL A 113 6.76 5.45 10.08
C VAL A 113 7.50 5.90 8.83
N ILE A 114 8.57 5.21 8.43
CA ILE A 114 9.32 5.57 7.21
C ILE A 114 8.42 5.47 5.98
N ARG A 115 7.58 4.43 5.92
CA ARG A 115 6.62 4.24 4.84
C ARG A 115 5.56 5.34 4.82
N LEU A 116 5.07 5.72 5.99
CA LEU A 116 4.11 6.82 6.14
C LEU A 116 4.72 8.13 5.64
N ASP A 117 5.92 8.48 6.12
CA ASP A 117 6.61 9.69 5.69
C ASP A 117 6.81 9.73 4.17
N ARG A 118 7.30 8.67 3.54
CA ARG A 118 7.48 8.62 2.07
C ARG A 118 6.18 8.60 1.26
N THR A 119 5.09 8.15 1.87
CA THR A 119 3.75 8.22 1.27
C THR A 119 3.23 9.67 1.30
N LEU A 120 3.47 10.39 2.40
CA LEU A 120 3.04 11.77 2.58
C LEU A 120 3.96 12.77 1.88
N ASN A 121 5.26 12.47 1.85
CA ASN A 121 6.36 13.29 1.37
C ASN A 121 7.21 12.48 0.36
N PRO A 122 6.66 12.16 -0.82
CA PRO A 122 7.41 11.43 -1.83
C PRO A 122 8.64 12.24 -2.30
N PRO A 123 9.84 11.64 -2.37
CA PRO A 123 10.98 12.29 -2.99
C PRO A 123 10.66 12.72 -4.43
N PRO A 124 11.05 13.94 -4.85
CA PRO A 124 10.75 14.43 -6.18
C PRO A 124 11.35 13.51 -7.25
N GLU A 125 10.65 13.41 -8.39
CA GLU A 125 11.12 12.69 -9.60
C GLU A 125 11.34 11.17 -9.45
N THR A 126 10.87 10.54 -8.37
CA THR A 126 10.94 9.08 -8.18
C THR A 126 9.55 8.43 -8.14
N LYS A 127 9.42 7.29 -8.81
CA LYS A 127 8.22 6.43 -8.78
C LYS A 127 8.44 5.28 -7.80
N MET A 128 7.48 4.99 -6.95
CA MET A 128 7.54 3.81 -6.09
C MET A 128 7.43 2.56 -6.96
N ILE A 129 8.27 1.56 -6.78
CA ILE A 129 8.20 0.30 -7.54
C ILE A 129 7.77 -0.90 -6.68
N GLY A 130 7.85 -0.75 -5.35
CA GLY A 130 7.39 -1.73 -4.38
C GLY A 130 8.30 -1.81 -3.17
N TRP A 131 8.36 -2.99 -2.55
CA TRP A 131 9.04 -3.22 -1.28
C TRP A 131 10.26 -4.12 -1.47
N CYS A 132 11.38 -3.79 -0.84
CA CYS A 132 12.55 -4.64 -0.80
C CYS A 132 12.20 -5.99 -0.16
N PRO A 133 12.46 -7.13 -0.82
CA PRO A 133 12.08 -8.43 -0.30
C PRO A 133 12.91 -8.86 0.93
N ALA A 134 14.13 -8.32 1.09
CA ALA A 134 15.00 -8.67 2.21
C ALA A 134 14.71 -7.85 3.48
N CYS A 135 14.53 -6.52 3.35
CA CYS A 135 14.42 -5.63 4.51
C CYS A 135 13.13 -4.81 4.58
N GLY A 136 12.20 -5.00 3.62
CA GLY A 136 10.91 -4.32 3.61
C GLY A 136 10.97 -2.81 3.29
N PHE A 137 12.15 -2.28 2.96
CA PHE A 137 12.32 -0.87 2.63
C PHE A 137 11.59 -0.48 1.33
N GLU A 138 10.97 0.71 1.30
CA GLU A 138 10.34 1.22 0.08
C GLU A 138 11.40 1.41 -1.01
N LEU A 139 11.19 0.77 -2.15
CA LEU A 139 12.01 0.96 -3.34
C LEU A 139 11.30 1.95 -4.26
N ARG A 140 12.01 3.00 -4.61
CA ARG A 140 11.60 3.99 -5.60
C ARG A 140 12.68 4.06 -6.67
N CYS A 141 12.28 4.35 -7.90
CA CYS A 141 13.19 4.51 -9.02
C CYS A 141 12.97 5.85 -9.69
N ASP A 142 14.06 6.47 -10.11
CA ASP A 142 14.00 7.50 -11.14
C ASP A 142 13.75 6.89 -12.52
N GLU A 143 13.66 7.73 -13.56
CA GLU A 143 13.41 7.27 -14.92
C GLU A 143 14.56 6.41 -15.49
N LEU A 144 15.81 6.68 -15.08
CA LEU A 144 16.98 5.96 -15.56
C LEU A 144 17.05 4.55 -14.93
N GLU A 145 16.80 4.45 -13.62
CA GLU A 145 16.71 3.20 -12.90
C GLU A 145 15.54 2.33 -13.39
N LEU A 146 14.39 2.95 -13.72
CA LEU A 146 13.28 2.22 -14.34
C LEU A 146 13.69 1.59 -15.69
N LYS A 147 14.48 2.30 -16.49
CA LYS A 147 14.98 1.80 -17.78
C LYS A 147 16.03 0.71 -17.64
N SER A 148 16.85 0.72 -16.59
CA SER A 148 17.86 -0.33 -16.34
C SER A 148 17.22 -1.67 -15.98
N GLY A 149 16.02 -1.65 -15.39
CA GLY A 149 15.28 -2.84 -14.97
C GLY A 149 15.74 -3.44 -13.64
N TYR A 150 16.74 -2.86 -12.98
CA TYR A 150 17.28 -3.29 -11.68
C TYR A 150 17.31 -2.12 -10.69
N LYS A 151 17.09 -2.45 -9.40
CA LYS A 151 17.21 -1.49 -8.31
C LYS A 151 17.97 -2.10 -7.13
N ALA A 152 19.03 -1.41 -6.72
CA ALA A 152 19.68 -1.64 -5.45
C ALA A 152 18.87 -0.98 -4.32
N CYS A 153 18.69 -1.69 -3.21
CA CYS A 153 18.02 -1.16 -2.04
C CYS A 153 18.94 -0.16 -1.31
N ASP A 154 18.50 1.08 -1.14
CA ASP A 154 19.29 2.13 -0.45
C ASP A 154 19.57 1.83 1.03
N ARG A 155 18.97 0.76 1.57
CA ARG A 155 19.10 0.37 2.97
C ARG A 155 19.95 -0.88 3.19
N CYS A 156 19.69 -1.95 2.44
CA CYS A 156 20.40 -3.22 2.62
C CYS A 156 21.36 -3.54 1.46
N SER A 157 21.45 -2.65 0.46
CA SER A 157 22.29 -2.79 -0.73
C SER A 157 22.01 -4.02 -1.59
N GLY A 158 20.94 -4.78 -1.29
CA GLY A 158 20.50 -5.89 -2.12
C GLY A 158 20.01 -5.41 -3.48
N GLU A 159 20.40 -6.09 -4.54
CA GLU A 159 20.03 -5.76 -5.92
C GLU A 159 18.91 -6.68 -6.43
N TYR A 160 17.87 -6.08 -7.01
CA TYR A 160 16.66 -6.79 -7.40
C TYR A 160 16.16 -6.35 -8.76
N ARG A 161 15.58 -7.28 -9.51
CA ARG A 161 14.83 -6.98 -10.74
C ARG A 161 13.55 -6.23 -10.38
N ILE A 162 13.34 -5.09 -11.03
CA ILE A 162 12.16 -4.23 -10.79
C ILE A 162 10.86 -5.01 -11.04
N LYS A 163 10.82 -5.84 -12.11
CA LYS A 163 9.66 -6.67 -12.43
C LYS A 163 9.30 -7.67 -11.32
N ASP A 164 10.30 -8.22 -10.61
CA ASP A 164 10.04 -9.18 -9.52
C ASP A 164 9.52 -8.47 -8.26
N ILE A 165 10.00 -7.25 -7.98
CA ILE A 165 9.49 -6.39 -6.90
C ILE A 165 8.02 -6.01 -7.18
N GLN A 166 7.73 -5.59 -8.41
CA GLN A 166 6.39 -5.26 -8.85
C GLN A 166 5.48 -6.50 -8.79
N ARG A 167 5.95 -7.68 -9.22
CA ARG A 167 5.21 -8.95 -9.11
C ARG A 167 4.80 -9.25 -7.69
N ALA A 168 5.72 -9.15 -6.73
CA ALA A 168 5.43 -9.41 -5.32
C ALA A 168 4.35 -8.46 -4.77
N SER A 169 4.39 -7.19 -5.21
CA SER A 169 3.38 -6.19 -4.86
C SER A 169 2.03 -6.50 -5.51
N MET A 170 2.03 -6.94 -6.78
CA MET A 170 0.83 -7.34 -7.53
C MET A 170 0.17 -8.62 -7.02
N LEU A 171 0.95 -9.60 -6.56
CA LEU A 171 0.41 -10.82 -5.95
C LEU A 171 -0.41 -10.52 -4.70
N ARG A 172 0.03 -9.56 -3.88
CA ARG A 172 -0.76 -9.12 -2.71
C ARG A 172 -2.09 -8.48 -3.12
N LEU A 173 -2.14 -7.79 -4.26
CA LEU A 173 -3.35 -7.18 -4.80
C LEU A 173 -4.31 -8.21 -5.40
N ALA A 174 -3.76 -9.26 -6.03
CA ALA A 174 -4.55 -10.36 -6.58
C ALA A 174 -5.34 -11.09 -5.49
N VAL A 175 -4.77 -11.24 -4.29
CA VAL A 175 -5.46 -11.82 -3.12
C VAL A 175 -6.68 -10.98 -2.70
N GLY A 176 -6.67 -9.67 -2.97
CA GLY A 176 -7.78 -8.77 -2.67
C GLY A 176 -8.84 -8.65 -3.78
N GLU A 177 -8.76 -9.44 -4.85
CA GLU A 177 -9.67 -9.39 -6.03
C GLU A 177 -9.84 -7.97 -6.62
N SER A 178 -8.78 -7.17 -6.59
CA SER A 178 -8.83 -5.78 -7.07
C SER A 178 -9.20 -5.71 -8.56
N ARG A 179 -10.28 -4.99 -8.87
CA ARG A 179 -10.88 -4.94 -10.22
C ARG A 179 -11.39 -3.55 -10.59
N GLY A 180 -11.19 -3.12 -11.84
CA GLY A 180 -11.59 -1.80 -12.30
C GLY A 180 -11.76 -1.67 -13.80
N THR A 181 -12.24 -0.52 -14.23
CA THR A 181 -12.24 -0.17 -15.65
C THR A 181 -10.82 0.04 -16.17
N ALA A 182 -10.61 -0.07 -17.47
CA ALA A 182 -9.31 0.16 -18.11
C ALA A 182 -8.67 1.52 -17.73
N ALA A 183 -9.47 2.57 -17.61
CA ALA A 183 -8.99 3.89 -17.23
C ALA A 183 -8.57 3.97 -15.75
N GLU A 184 -9.27 3.27 -14.87
CA GLU A 184 -8.93 3.21 -13.45
C GLU A 184 -7.66 2.39 -13.24
N ILE A 185 -7.55 1.22 -13.88
CA ILE A 185 -6.37 0.36 -13.76
C ILE A 185 -5.12 1.05 -14.32
N SER A 186 -5.22 1.76 -15.45
CA SER A 186 -4.12 2.55 -15.99
C SER A 186 -3.61 3.60 -14.98
N ARG A 187 -4.53 4.37 -14.39
CA ARG A 187 -4.20 5.37 -13.35
C ARG A 187 -3.64 4.73 -12.08
N LEU A 188 -4.13 3.54 -11.73
CA LEU A 188 -3.72 2.77 -10.56
C LEU A 188 -2.26 2.32 -10.62
N LEU A 189 -1.82 1.91 -11.82
CA LEU A 189 -0.52 1.31 -12.07
C LEU A 189 0.57 2.35 -12.36
N GLN A 190 0.20 3.55 -12.84
CA GLN A 190 1.14 4.61 -13.18
C GLN A 190 2.09 5.02 -12.02
N PRO A 191 1.63 5.19 -10.76
CA PRO A 191 2.52 5.49 -9.63
C PRO A 191 3.54 4.41 -9.34
N TRP A 192 3.26 3.17 -9.78
CA TRP A 192 4.12 1.99 -9.60
C TRP A 192 5.23 1.86 -10.66
N GLY A 193 5.35 2.86 -11.54
CA GLY A 193 6.24 2.80 -12.70
C GLY A 193 5.73 1.87 -13.82
N ILE A 194 4.48 1.39 -13.74
CA ILE A 194 3.86 0.52 -14.74
C ILE A 194 3.00 1.39 -15.65
N ASP A 195 3.55 1.77 -16.80
CA ASP A 195 2.87 2.65 -17.76
C ASP A 195 2.09 1.85 -18.82
N ILE A 196 0.83 1.53 -18.51
CA ILE A 196 -0.09 0.87 -19.45
C ILE A 196 -1.23 1.84 -19.76
N LYS A 197 -1.35 2.24 -21.04
CA LYS A 197 -2.44 3.11 -21.49
C LYS A 197 -3.79 2.40 -21.40
N SER A 198 -4.83 3.11 -20.95
CA SER A 198 -6.21 2.60 -20.89
C SER A 198 -6.69 1.96 -22.20
N ASN A 199 -6.43 2.59 -23.35
CA ASN A 199 -6.77 2.03 -24.66
C ASN A 199 -6.10 0.68 -24.94
N THR A 200 -4.88 0.48 -24.42
CA THR A 200 -4.16 -0.79 -24.58
C THR A 200 -4.88 -1.91 -23.83
N ILE A 201 -5.35 -1.62 -22.61
CA ILE A 201 -6.14 -2.54 -21.79
C ILE A 201 -7.46 -2.86 -22.49
N SER A 202 -8.18 -1.85 -22.97
CA SER A 202 -9.44 -2.04 -23.72
C SER A 202 -9.24 -2.90 -24.96
N HIS A 203 -8.14 -2.70 -25.71
CA HIS A 203 -7.81 -3.53 -26.86
C HIS A 203 -7.47 -4.97 -26.47
N TRP A 204 -6.83 -5.20 -25.32
CA TRP A 204 -6.61 -6.56 -24.82
C TRP A 204 -7.91 -7.26 -24.48
N GLY A 205 -8.86 -6.56 -23.86
CA GLY A 205 -10.20 -7.07 -23.60
C GLY A 205 -10.93 -7.42 -24.90
N ALA A 206 -10.97 -6.50 -25.87
CA ALA A 206 -11.62 -6.73 -27.17
C ALA A 206 -11.02 -7.90 -27.96
N ARG A 207 -9.74 -8.20 -27.75
CA ARG A 207 -9.03 -9.34 -28.38
C ARG A 207 -9.09 -10.63 -27.57
N GLY A 208 -9.77 -10.64 -26.41
CA GLY A 208 -9.87 -11.80 -25.53
C GLY A 208 -8.57 -12.17 -24.79
N LEU A 209 -7.56 -11.29 -24.79
CA LEU A 209 -6.29 -11.50 -24.08
C LEU A 209 -6.45 -11.39 -22.56
N ILE A 210 -7.40 -10.58 -22.11
CA ILE A 210 -7.87 -10.48 -20.73
C ILE A 210 -9.38 -10.57 -20.75
N GLN A 211 -9.98 -11.17 -19.72
CA GLN A 211 -11.44 -11.37 -19.65
C GLN A 211 -12.07 -10.35 -18.70
N PRO A 212 -13.18 -9.70 -19.09
CA PRO A 212 -13.91 -8.85 -18.19
C PRO A 212 -14.60 -9.69 -17.10
N VAL A 213 -14.55 -9.23 -15.86
CA VAL A 213 -15.20 -9.85 -14.70
C VAL A 213 -16.52 -9.16 -14.33
N GLY A 214 -16.91 -8.15 -15.08
CA GLY A 214 -18.14 -7.39 -14.89
C GLY A 214 -18.20 -6.15 -15.77
N MET A 215 -19.20 -5.32 -15.51
CA MET A 215 -19.43 -4.04 -16.19
C MET A 215 -19.67 -2.93 -15.16
N ASP A 216 -19.17 -1.74 -15.46
CA ASP A 216 -19.50 -0.47 -14.79
C ASP A 216 -20.18 0.44 -15.82
N GLY A 217 -21.51 0.47 -15.77
CA GLY A 217 -22.33 0.96 -16.89
C GLY A 217 -22.06 0.13 -18.16
N GLU A 218 -21.61 0.81 -19.22
CA GLU A 218 -21.22 0.17 -20.49
C GLU A 218 -19.72 -0.21 -20.55
N ARG A 219 -18.95 0.08 -19.49
CA ARG A 219 -17.50 -0.11 -19.49
C ARG A 219 -17.13 -1.46 -18.90
N PRO A 220 -16.30 -2.27 -19.57
CA PRO A 220 -15.83 -3.53 -19.01
C PRO A 220 -14.90 -3.32 -17.81
N VAL A 221 -15.09 -4.16 -16.80
CA VAL A 221 -14.28 -4.22 -15.57
C VAL A 221 -13.35 -5.43 -15.66
N PHE A 222 -12.06 -5.22 -15.41
CA PHE A 222 -11.02 -6.24 -15.47
C PHE A 222 -10.34 -6.42 -14.11
N LEU A 223 -9.72 -7.58 -13.90
CA LEU A 223 -8.82 -7.80 -12.76
C LEU A 223 -7.50 -7.06 -13.00
N VAL A 224 -7.01 -6.36 -11.97
CA VAL A 224 -5.70 -5.68 -12.02
C VAL A 224 -4.58 -6.69 -12.30
N TRP A 225 -4.70 -7.89 -11.73
CA TRP A 225 -3.75 -8.98 -11.92
C TRP A 225 -3.65 -9.43 -13.39
N ASP A 226 -4.77 -9.65 -14.06
CA ASP A 226 -4.79 -10.11 -15.46
C ASP A 226 -4.18 -9.07 -16.40
N VAL A 227 -4.48 -7.79 -16.16
CA VAL A 227 -3.88 -6.67 -16.90
C VAL A 227 -2.37 -6.63 -16.72
N TRP A 228 -1.89 -6.78 -15.47
CA TRP A 228 -0.46 -6.81 -15.20
C TRP A 228 0.23 -8.02 -15.83
N GLN A 229 -0.38 -9.21 -15.77
CA GLN A 229 0.17 -10.41 -16.43
C GLN A 229 0.27 -10.23 -17.95
N ALA A 230 -0.76 -9.66 -18.58
CA ALA A 230 -0.77 -9.39 -20.02
C ALA A 230 0.34 -8.40 -20.42
N HIS A 231 0.62 -7.40 -19.59
CA HIS A 231 1.71 -6.45 -19.79
C HIS A 231 3.09 -7.13 -19.70
N VAL A 232 3.34 -7.89 -18.64
CA VAL A 232 4.64 -8.56 -18.42
C VAL A 232 4.95 -9.58 -19.52
N ARG A 233 3.93 -10.25 -20.07
CA ARG A 233 4.09 -11.19 -21.19
C ARG A 233 4.50 -10.53 -22.51
N LYS A 234 4.31 -9.22 -22.67
CA LYS A 234 4.72 -8.49 -23.88
C LYS A 234 6.11 -7.88 -23.80
N ASP A 235 6.57 -7.58 -22.60
CA ASP A 235 7.88 -6.94 -22.35
C ASP A 235 8.99 -7.95 -22.02
N GLY A 236 8.72 -9.25 -22.14
CA GLY A 236 9.69 -10.35 -22.00
C GLY A 236 9.87 -11.05 -23.33
#